data_AF-A0A7C3AB27-F1
#
_entry.id   AF-A0A7C3AB27-F1
#
_cell.length_a   1.000
_cell.length_b   1.000
_cell.length_c   1.000
_cell.angle_alpha   90.00
_cell.angle_beta   90.00
_cell.angle_gamma   90.00
#
_symmetry.space_group_name_H-M   'P 1'
#
loop_
_entity.id
_entity.type
_entity.pdbx_description
1 polymer ?
#
loop_
_entity_poly.entity_id
_entity_poly.type
_entity_poly.pdbx_seq_one_letter_code
_entity_poly.pdbx_strand_id
1 'polypeptide(L)'
;SLESLANCDTKACFTRIRLPRRVMDLPMPQMRLVDMRNQPGVDRGSCLLSEPLAEALRRTLEREEQAILLLNRRGYSNFVFCPSCKHTLHCRNCDVTLTFHKRKGERPPTMKTITGSHIGSGYAVCHYCLAQTLVPEKCPLCGKKMAMIGLGSQRLEEELGRRFPQARVRRIDSDSMAGGDYYGLLEDFGAGRIDILAGTQMLAKGLHFPNVTLVGIVSADTCLYLPDFRTNERTFQLIRQVAGRAGRCEKPGTVYVQSFMPDQPAIRFAVEGDWEGFVAEELKCRKACNLPPYHRLARIVLRDQSFERLQAACDAMKQRLDGIVACGPLEVAIRGPMPAVISRIQGFHRMQVIIQAPDAGTMMRLFSSLRRAGPLKPAVKIAMDVDPVNLL
;
A
#
# COMPACT_ATOMS: atom_id res chain seq x y z
N SER A 1 8.93 -11.55 -9.66
CA SER A 1 8.59 -11.75 -8.24
C SER A 1 9.42 -12.89 -7.69
N LEU A 2 9.34 -13.18 -6.39
CA LEU A 2 10.06 -14.30 -5.78
C LEU A 2 9.56 -15.67 -6.28
N GLU A 3 8.30 -15.79 -6.68
CA GLU A 3 7.76 -17.01 -7.28
C GLU A 3 8.39 -17.30 -8.64
N SER A 4 8.54 -16.29 -9.50
CA SER A 4 9.22 -16.45 -10.78
C SER A 4 10.66 -16.91 -10.59
N LEU A 5 11.35 -16.36 -9.59
CA LEU A 5 12.72 -16.76 -9.28
C LEU A 5 12.77 -18.22 -8.85
N ALA A 6 11.92 -18.63 -7.91
CA ALA A 6 11.83 -20.02 -7.49
C ALA A 6 11.43 -20.97 -8.64
N ASN A 7 10.58 -20.53 -9.58
CA ASN A 7 10.26 -21.30 -10.78
C ASN A 7 11.49 -21.47 -11.69
N CYS A 8 12.34 -20.46 -11.85
CA CYS A 8 13.59 -20.60 -12.60
C CYS A 8 14.53 -21.65 -11.99
N ASP A 9 14.51 -21.80 -10.67
CA ASP A 9 15.36 -22.76 -9.97
C ASP A 9 14.78 -24.18 -9.95
N THR A 10 13.45 -24.32 -10.09
CA THR A 10 12.74 -25.61 -9.89
C THR A 10 12.12 -26.19 -11.15
N LYS A 11 11.88 -25.39 -12.20
CA LYS A 11 11.17 -25.82 -13.41
C LYS A 11 12.03 -25.66 -14.65
N ALA A 12 12.15 -26.75 -15.41
CA ALA A 12 12.92 -26.79 -16.65
C ALA A 12 12.41 -25.83 -17.75
N CYS A 13 11.14 -25.41 -17.71
CA CYS A 13 10.57 -24.49 -18.70
C CYS A 13 10.95 -23.02 -18.48
N PHE A 14 11.69 -22.70 -17.41
CA PHE A 14 12.17 -21.35 -17.14
C PHE A 14 13.69 -21.29 -17.31
N THR A 15 14.19 -20.19 -17.85
CA THR A 15 15.61 -19.91 -17.96
C THR A 15 15.90 -18.53 -17.41
N ARG A 16 16.80 -18.43 -16.43
CA ARG A 16 17.21 -17.16 -15.85
C ARG A 16 18.35 -16.56 -16.65
N ILE A 17 18.08 -15.47 -17.34
CA ILE A 17 19.10 -14.65 -18.01
C ILE A 17 19.44 -13.46 -17.11
N ARG A 18 20.71 -13.29 -16.74
CA ARG A 18 21.20 -12.16 -15.93
C ARG A 18 21.81 -11.11 -16.84
N LEU A 19 21.34 -9.88 -16.70
CA LEU A 19 21.94 -8.68 -17.32
C LEU A 19 22.54 -7.83 -16.18
N PRO A 20 23.80 -8.09 -15.77
CA PRO A 20 24.37 -7.49 -14.56
C PRO A 20 24.74 -6.01 -14.73
N ARG A 21 24.95 -5.56 -15.96
CA ARG A 21 25.34 -4.19 -16.27
C ARG A 21 24.15 -3.35 -16.67
N ARG A 22 24.14 -2.10 -16.22
CA ARG A 22 23.16 -1.11 -16.64
C ARG A 22 23.45 -0.70 -18.10
N VAL A 23 22.43 -0.18 -18.77
CA VAL A 23 22.61 0.47 -20.07
C VAL A 23 23.68 1.57 -19.93
N MET A 24 24.66 1.58 -20.84
CA MET A 24 25.84 2.46 -20.82
C MET A 24 26.78 2.31 -19.61
N ASP A 25 26.69 1.21 -18.86
CA ASP A 25 27.54 0.91 -17.70
C ASP A 25 27.50 1.98 -16.59
N LEU A 26 26.41 2.76 -16.54
CA LEU A 26 26.23 3.82 -15.55
C LEU A 26 26.11 3.24 -14.13
N PRO A 27 26.74 3.87 -13.12
CA PRO A 27 26.65 3.40 -11.74
C PRO A 27 25.22 3.50 -11.21
N MET A 28 24.93 2.72 -10.18
CA MET A 28 23.73 2.92 -9.38
C MET A 28 23.84 4.24 -8.60
N PRO A 29 22.73 4.97 -8.39
CA PRO A 29 22.76 6.20 -7.61
C PRO A 29 23.13 5.92 -6.15
N GLN A 30 23.73 6.92 -5.50
CA GLN A 30 24.09 6.81 -4.09
C GLN A 30 22.82 6.77 -3.23
N MET A 31 22.60 5.67 -2.53
CA MET A 31 21.48 5.50 -1.61
C MET A 31 21.87 6.00 -0.21
N ARG A 32 20.98 6.75 0.44
CA ARG A 32 21.16 7.25 1.82
C ARG A 32 19.92 6.94 2.65
N LEU A 33 20.06 6.12 3.68
CA LEU A 33 18.99 5.85 4.65
C LEU A 33 18.97 6.94 5.71
N VAL A 34 17.79 7.48 6.00
CA VAL A 34 17.57 8.46 7.05
C VAL A 34 16.65 7.86 8.09
N ASP A 35 17.15 7.74 9.32
CA ASP A 35 16.36 7.38 10.49
C ASP A 35 15.48 8.56 10.90
N MET A 36 14.17 8.39 10.71
CA MET A 36 13.17 9.40 11.05
C MET A 36 12.91 9.49 12.55
N ARG A 37 13.26 8.47 13.35
CA ARG A 37 13.05 8.47 14.81
C ARG A 37 13.84 9.58 15.50
N ASN A 38 14.99 9.95 14.93
CA ASN A 38 15.90 10.95 15.49
C ASN A 38 15.68 12.37 14.93
N GLN A 39 14.66 12.57 14.08
CA GLN A 39 14.45 13.85 13.42
C GLN A 39 13.64 14.81 14.30
N PRO A 40 14.08 16.07 14.47
CA PRO A 40 13.36 17.05 15.27
C PRO A 40 11.99 17.39 14.66
N GLY A 41 10.96 17.53 15.50
CA GLY A 41 9.61 17.91 15.08
C GLY A 41 8.71 16.75 14.61
N VAL A 42 9.19 15.51 14.70
CA VAL A 42 8.38 14.30 14.48
C VAL A 42 7.27 14.17 15.54
N ASP A 43 7.59 14.43 16.82
CA ASP A 43 6.63 14.32 17.95
C ASP A 43 5.47 15.32 17.83
N ARG A 44 5.69 16.43 17.14
CA ARG A 44 4.67 17.45 16.86
C ARG A 44 3.86 17.15 15.59
N GLY A 45 4.15 16.01 14.95
CA GLY A 45 3.51 15.59 13.72
C GLY A 45 3.69 16.61 12.61
N SER A 46 4.81 17.33 12.55
CA SER A 46 5.03 18.50 11.69
C SER A 46 6.16 18.36 10.65
N CYS A 47 6.88 17.23 10.62
CA CYS A 47 8.03 17.02 9.73
C CYS A 47 7.85 15.76 8.85
N LEU A 48 7.58 15.92 7.55
CA LEU A 48 7.62 14.81 6.57
C LEU A 48 8.97 14.73 5.87
N LEU A 49 9.64 15.86 5.69
CA LEU A 49 10.96 15.95 5.09
C LEU A 49 12.02 16.10 6.17
N SER A 50 12.80 15.05 6.38
CA SER A 50 14.01 15.11 7.19
C SER A 50 14.94 16.21 6.72
N GLU A 51 15.74 16.73 7.63
CA GLU A 51 16.68 17.79 7.30
C GLU A 51 17.69 17.38 6.21
N PRO A 52 18.25 16.15 6.22
CA PRO A 52 19.14 15.70 5.14
C PRO A 52 18.48 15.69 3.77
N LEU A 53 17.20 15.33 3.67
CA LEU A 53 16.46 15.34 2.40
C LEU A 53 16.13 16.78 1.97
N ALA A 54 15.74 17.65 2.90
CA ALA A 54 15.46 19.05 2.60
C ALA A 54 16.70 19.81 2.12
N GLU A 55 17.85 19.58 2.76
CA GLU A 55 19.12 20.16 2.34
C GLU A 55 19.57 19.64 0.96
N ALA A 56 19.34 18.36 0.68
CA ALA A 56 19.58 17.80 -0.65
C ALA A 56 18.68 18.45 -1.71
N LEU A 57 17.39 18.63 -1.41
CA LEU A 57 16.44 19.33 -2.29
C LEU A 57 16.89 20.76 -2.57
N ARG A 58 17.33 21.51 -1.55
CA ARG A 58 17.85 22.87 -1.71
C ARG A 58 19.01 22.92 -2.72
N ARG A 59 20.00 22.05 -2.56
CA ARG A 59 21.16 21.97 -3.47
C ARG A 59 20.79 21.55 -4.88
N THR A 60 19.81 20.66 -5.04
CA THR A 60 19.29 20.25 -6.34
C THR A 60 18.62 21.43 -7.05
N LEU A 61 17.78 22.18 -6.34
CA LEU A 61 17.12 23.38 -6.89
C LEU A 61 18.10 24.49 -7.23
N GLU A 62 19.14 24.72 -6.41
CA GLU A 62 20.21 25.71 -6.68
C GLU A 62 21.01 25.41 -7.95
N ARG A 63 21.02 24.15 -8.39
CA ARG A 63 21.67 23.71 -9.64
C ARG A 63 20.72 23.68 -10.83
N GLU A 64 19.48 24.16 -10.66
CA GLU A 64 18.42 24.05 -11.66
C GLU A 64 18.14 22.60 -12.09
N GLU A 65 18.36 21.66 -11.16
CA GLU A 65 18.10 20.24 -11.34
C GLU A 65 16.74 19.87 -10.75
N GLN A 66 16.22 18.71 -11.15
CA GLN A 66 14.88 18.26 -10.78
C GLN A 66 14.93 17.14 -9.74
N ALA A 67 13.87 17.07 -8.93
CA ALA A 67 13.71 16.04 -7.91
C ALA A 67 12.38 15.29 -8.04
N ILE A 68 12.39 13.99 -7.68
CA ILE A 68 11.19 13.17 -7.56
C ILE A 68 11.00 12.77 -6.11
N LEU A 69 9.82 13.02 -5.55
CA LEU A 69 9.46 12.63 -4.20
C LEU A 69 8.36 11.56 -4.24
N LEU A 70 8.72 10.35 -3.85
CA LEU A 70 7.80 9.23 -3.73
C LEU A 70 7.20 9.19 -2.33
N LEU A 71 5.88 9.21 -2.30
CA LEU A 71 5.10 8.85 -1.12
C LEU A 71 4.43 7.50 -1.34
N ASN A 72 4.85 6.49 -0.57
CA ASN A 72 4.23 5.18 -0.59
C ASN A 72 2.88 5.25 0.15
N ARG A 73 1.76 5.39 -0.57
CA ARG A 73 0.41 5.56 0.04
C ARG A 73 -0.46 4.29 0.03
N ARG A 74 0.01 3.14 -0.48
CA ARG A 74 -0.85 1.94 -0.57
C ARG A 74 -1.29 1.51 0.84
N GLY A 75 -2.56 1.77 1.18
CA GLY A 75 -3.19 1.33 2.43
C GLY A 75 -3.62 2.44 3.41
N TYR A 76 -3.17 3.69 3.25
CA TYR A 76 -3.59 4.81 4.11
C TYR A 76 -4.48 5.79 3.35
N SER A 77 -5.79 5.68 3.59
CA SER A 77 -6.82 6.61 3.12
C SER A 77 -6.69 7.97 3.82
N ASN A 78 -7.16 9.04 3.17
CA ASN A 78 -7.25 10.36 3.79
C ASN A 78 -8.37 10.37 4.84
N PHE A 79 -8.14 9.96 6.09
CA PHE A 79 -9.24 9.83 7.05
C PHE A 79 -9.51 11.11 7.85
N VAL A 80 -10.77 11.30 8.25
CA VAL A 80 -11.18 12.40 9.12
C VAL A 80 -11.08 11.94 10.57
N PHE A 81 -10.49 12.75 11.44
CA PHE A 81 -10.35 12.44 12.86
C PHE A 81 -10.41 13.68 13.77
N CYS A 82 -10.58 13.48 15.07
CA CYS A 82 -10.47 14.52 16.08
C CYS A 82 -9.06 14.49 16.71
N PRO A 83 -8.26 15.57 16.62
CA PRO A 83 -6.94 15.61 17.24
C PRO A 83 -6.98 15.48 18.77
N SER A 84 -8.05 15.98 19.39
CA SER A 84 -8.22 16.04 20.84
C SER A 84 -8.57 14.69 21.47
N CYS A 85 -9.59 13.99 20.94
CA CYS A 85 -10.05 12.71 21.50
C CYS A 85 -9.75 11.48 20.62
N LYS A 86 -9.05 11.66 19.50
CA LYS A 86 -8.66 10.61 18.54
C LYS A 86 -9.80 9.87 17.84
N HIS A 87 -11.05 10.31 18.02
CA HIS A 87 -12.19 9.77 17.28
C HIS A 87 -12.00 9.89 15.76
N THR A 88 -12.22 8.82 15.00
CA THR A 88 -12.18 8.86 13.53
C THR A 88 -13.57 8.68 12.91
N LEU A 89 -13.78 9.27 11.74
CA LEU A 89 -15.05 9.16 11.03
C LEU A 89 -15.11 7.83 10.27
N HIS A 90 -15.98 6.92 10.72
CA HIS A 90 -16.16 5.60 10.13
C HIS A 90 -17.35 5.51 9.18
N CYS A 91 -17.28 4.60 8.22
CA CYS A 91 -18.42 4.26 7.39
C CYS A 91 -19.47 3.49 8.22
N ARG A 92 -20.75 3.79 8.03
CA ARG A 92 -21.84 3.05 8.70
C ARG A 92 -22.02 1.63 8.14
N ASN A 93 -21.64 1.44 6.88
CA ASN A 93 -21.85 0.20 6.14
C ASN A 93 -20.57 -0.66 6.06
N CYS A 94 -19.42 -0.10 6.41
CA CYS A 94 -18.13 -0.77 6.30
C CYS A 94 -17.30 -0.46 7.55
N ASP A 95 -16.58 -1.44 8.09
CA ASP A 95 -15.72 -1.22 9.27
C ASP A 95 -14.37 -0.62 8.83
N VAL A 96 -14.45 0.54 8.18
CA VAL A 96 -13.32 1.31 7.67
C VAL A 96 -13.51 2.80 7.96
N THR A 97 -12.43 3.54 7.96
CA THR A 97 -12.45 5.00 8.00
C THR A 97 -12.88 5.59 6.66
N LEU A 98 -13.61 6.70 6.69
CA LEU A 98 -14.03 7.41 5.49
C LEU A 98 -12.90 8.31 4.97
N THR A 99 -12.77 8.39 3.65
CA THR A 99 -11.75 9.17 2.95
C THR A 99 -12.28 10.55 2.58
N PHE A 100 -11.65 11.62 3.03
CA PHE A 100 -12.06 12.97 2.63
C PHE A 100 -11.63 13.30 1.19
N HIS A 101 -12.60 13.80 0.42
CA HIS A 101 -12.42 14.31 -0.93
C HIS A 101 -12.84 15.79 -0.97
N LYS A 102 -11.89 16.65 -1.35
CA LYS A 102 -12.12 18.09 -1.51
C LYS A 102 -12.89 18.32 -2.82
N ARG A 103 -14.01 19.04 -2.77
CA ARG A 103 -14.76 19.45 -3.98
C ARG A 103 -14.97 20.96 -3.92
N LYS A 104 -14.69 21.65 -5.03
CA LYS A 104 -15.12 23.03 -5.25
C LYS A 104 -16.54 22.97 -5.82
N GLY A 105 -17.54 23.49 -5.10
CA GLY A 105 -18.92 23.59 -5.62
C GLY A 105 -20.02 23.32 -4.58
N GLU A 106 -21.23 23.75 -4.93
CA GLU A 106 -22.39 23.82 -4.04
C GLU A 106 -22.94 22.46 -3.59
N ARG A 107 -23.52 22.54 -2.39
CA ARG A 107 -24.06 21.49 -1.52
C ARG A 107 -25.13 20.63 -2.21
N PRO A 108 -25.09 19.29 -2.09
CA PRO A 108 -26.29 18.47 -2.29
C PRO A 108 -27.32 18.88 -1.22
N PRO A 109 -28.49 19.43 -1.57
CA PRO A 109 -29.40 20.10 -0.63
C PRO A 109 -29.99 19.19 0.46
N THR A 110 -29.81 17.87 0.36
CA THR A 110 -30.48 16.86 1.19
C THR A 110 -29.60 16.24 2.28
N MET A 111 -28.29 16.48 2.32
CA MET A 111 -27.40 15.88 3.32
C MET A 111 -27.24 16.75 4.57
N LYS A 112 -27.38 16.13 5.75
CA LYS A 112 -27.14 16.72 7.08
C LYS A 112 -26.10 15.90 7.84
N THR A 113 -25.26 16.57 8.62
CA THR A 113 -24.34 15.92 9.57
C THR A 113 -25.03 15.71 10.91
N ILE A 114 -24.48 14.80 11.73
CA ILE A 114 -24.98 14.54 13.10
C ILE A 114 -24.91 15.78 14.01
N THR A 115 -24.01 16.72 13.72
CA THR A 115 -23.81 17.96 14.47
C THR A 115 -24.56 19.17 13.88
N GLY A 116 -25.34 18.99 12.80
CA GLY A 116 -26.02 20.08 12.10
C GLY A 116 -25.11 20.95 11.21
N SER A 117 -23.89 21.25 11.67
CA SER A 117 -22.85 21.97 10.91
C SER A 117 -21.84 21.04 10.25
N HIS A 118 -21.30 21.43 9.09
CA HIS A 118 -20.33 20.66 8.32
C HIS A 118 -19.26 21.54 7.69
N ILE A 119 -18.09 20.97 7.42
CA ILE A 119 -16.99 21.69 6.76
C ILE A 119 -17.44 22.04 5.33
N GLY A 120 -17.19 23.27 4.89
CA GLY A 120 -17.73 23.81 3.63
C GLY A 120 -17.03 23.38 2.33
N SER A 121 -16.10 22.42 2.34
CA SER A 121 -15.20 22.18 1.18
C SER A 121 -15.01 20.72 0.74
N GLY A 122 -15.96 19.83 1.03
CA GLY A 122 -15.89 18.47 0.52
C GLY A 122 -16.82 17.48 1.21
N TYR A 123 -16.60 16.20 0.92
CA TYR A 123 -17.36 15.08 1.45
C TYR A 123 -16.40 13.92 1.79
N ALA A 124 -16.79 13.09 2.74
CA ALA A 124 -16.05 11.88 3.08
C ALA A 124 -16.71 10.67 2.39
N VAL A 125 -15.90 9.85 1.71
CA VAL A 125 -16.31 8.72 0.87
C VAL A 125 -15.75 7.43 1.43
N CYS A 126 -16.58 6.39 1.48
CA CYS A 126 -16.10 5.03 1.63
C CYS A 126 -15.70 4.47 0.26
N HIS A 127 -14.44 4.12 0.03
CA HIS A 127 -14.04 3.54 -1.26
C HIS A 127 -14.55 2.11 -1.50
N TYR A 128 -15.08 1.44 -0.46
CA TYR A 128 -15.64 0.09 -0.59
C TYR A 128 -17.12 0.07 -0.95
N CYS A 129 -17.93 0.97 -0.38
CA CYS A 129 -19.37 1.03 -0.65
C CYS A 129 -19.81 2.30 -1.37
N LEU A 130 -18.87 3.20 -1.67
CA LEU A 130 -19.09 4.50 -2.29
C LEU A 130 -20.04 5.44 -1.53
N ALA A 131 -20.45 5.04 -0.30
CA ALA A 131 -21.28 5.88 0.55
C ALA A 131 -20.54 7.18 0.87
N GLN A 132 -21.25 8.28 0.70
CA GLN A 132 -20.75 9.63 0.94
C GLN A 132 -21.40 10.18 2.21
N THR A 133 -20.64 10.96 2.97
CA THR A 133 -21.16 11.73 4.11
C THR A 133 -20.52 13.10 4.17
N LEU A 134 -21.23 14.07 4.71
CA LEU A 134 -20.64 15.38 5.00
C LEU A 134 -19.74 15.27 6.24
N VAL A 135 -18.66 16.03 6.27
CA VAL A 135 -17.75 16.03 7.42
C VAL A 135 -18.25 17.01 8.47
N PRO A 136 -18.55 16.58 9.71
CA PRO A 136 -18.97 17.50 10.77
C PRO A 136 -17.82 18.44 11.16
N GLU A 137 -18.10 19.72 11.39
CA GLU A 137 -17.06 20.69 11.81
C GLU A 137 -16.53 20.37 13.21
N LYS A 138 -17.43 19.92 14.09
CA LYS A 138 -17.16 19.54 15.47
C LYS A 138 -17.25 18.03 15.64
N CYS A 139 -16.41 17.49 16.50
CA CYS A 139 -16.39 16.09 16.84
C CYS A 139 -17.71 15.73 17.55
N PRO A 140 -18.42 14.68 17.10
CA PRO A 140 -19.66 14.26 17.74
C PRO A 140 -19.45 13.75 19.18
N LEU A 141 -18.22 13.36 19.55
CA LEU A 141 -17.91 12.85 20.89
C LEU A 141 -17.46 13.91 21.89
N CYS A 142 -16.64 14.89 21.47
CA CYS A 142 -16.04 15.87 22.39
C CYS A 142 -16.29 17.34 22.02
N GLY A 143 -17.01 17.62 20.93
CA GLY A 143 -17.33 18.97 20.47
C GLY A 143 -16.14 19.79 19.92
N LYS A 144 -14.90 19.28 19.99
CA LYS A 144 -13.71 19.94 19.43
C LYS A 144 -13.65 19.81 17.91
N LYS A 145 -12.87 20.65 17.24
CA LYS A 145 -12.79 20.70 15.77
C LYS A 145 -12.31 19.36 15.19
N MET A 146 -13.00 18.86 14.17
CA MET A 146 -12.52 17.73 13.36
C MET A 146 -11.41 18.20 12.43
N ALA A 147 -10.41 17.34 12.22
CA ALA A 147 -9.32 17.54 11.30
C ALA A 147 -9.31 16.42 10.25
N MET A 148 -8.67 16.69 9.11
CA MET A 148 -8.52 15.74 8.03
C MET A 148 -7.06 15.34 7.96
N ILE A 149 -6.77 14.05 8.12
CA ILE A 149 -5.46 13.51 7.79
C ILE A 149 -5.56 13.00 6.36
N GLY A 150 -5.29 13.87 5.40
CA GLY A 150 -4.97 13.50 4.01
C GLY A 150 -3.48 13.62 3.71
N LEU A 151 -2.67 13.49 4.75
CA LEU A 151 -1.46 14.27 4.96
C LEU A 151 -0.19 13.58 4.44
N GLY A 152 -0.31 12.85 3.34
CA GLY A 152 0.85 12.36 2.63
C GLY A 152 1.29 13.38 1.58
N SER A 153 0.60 13.37 0.44
CA SER A 153 1.02 14.12 -0.75
C SER A 153 0.61 15.59 -0.71
N GLN A 154 -0.56 15.93 -0.15
CA GLN A 154 -0.98 17.33 0.02
C GLN A 154 -0.16 18.01 1.13
N ARG A 155 0.09 17.31 2.24
CA ARG A 155 0.95 17.84 3.29
C ARG A 155 2.40 17.96 2.82
N LEU A 156 2.87 17.02 2.01
CA LEU A 156 4.15 17.12 1.36
C LEU A 156 4.19 18.35 0.44
N GLU A 157 3.15 18.60 -0.35
CA GLU A 157 3.03 19.80 -1.19
C GLU A 157 3.01 21.10 -0.36
N GLU A 158 2.24 21.16 0.73
CA GLU A 158 2.21 22.29 1.67
C GLU A 158 3.57 22.50 2.35
N GLU A 159 4.24 21.43 2.78
CA GLU A 159 5.56 21.47 3.40
C GLU A 159 6.63 21.92 2.40
N LEU A 160 6.57 21.44 1.16
CA LEU A 160 7.42 21.87 0.06
C LEU A 160 7.19 23.34 -0.28
N GLY A 161 5.94 23.79 -0.39
CA GLY A 161 5.61 25.20 -0.65
C GLY A 161 6.09 26.13 0.47
N ARG A 162 6.08 25.66 1.72
CA ARG A 162 6.62 26.42 2.86
C ARG A 162 8.14 26.47 2.87
N ARG A 163 8.83 25.36 2.59
CA ARG A 163 10.30 25.27 2.65
C ARG A 163 10.98 25.80 1.36
N PHE A 164 10.30 25.68 0.22
CA PHE A 164 10.81 26.01 -1.12
C PHE A 164 9.75 26.82 -1.90
N PRO A 165 9.43 28.06 -1.48
CA PRO A 165 8.35 28.84 -2.07
C PRO A 165 8.57 29.22 -3.55
N GLN A 166 9.82 29.16 -4.02
CA GLN A 166 10.18 29.45 -5.41
C GLN A 166 10.15 28.20 -6.32
N ALA A 167 10.06 27.00 -5.75
CA ALA A 167 10.09 25.76 -6.53
C ALA A 167 8.73 25.48 -7.18
N ARG A 168 8.75 25.08 -8.45
CA ARG A 168 7.55 24.66 -9.20
C ARG A 168 7.25 23.20 -8.87
N VAL A 169 6.41 22.98 -7.87
CA VAL A 169 6.01 21.65 -7.41
C VAL A 169 4.76 21.18 -8.13
N ARG A 170 4.73 19.92 -8.59
CA ARG A 170 3.52 19.27 -9.11
C ARG A 170 3.29 17.91 -8.45
N ARG A 171 2.02 17.63 -8.19
CA ARG A 171 1.56 16.39 -7.53
C ARG A 171 0.96 15.42 -8.52
N ILE A 172 1.33 14.13 -8.43
CA ILE A 172 0.70 13.03 -9.16
C ILE A 172 0.16 11.99 -8.18
N ASP A 173 -1.16 11.76 -8.22
CA ASP A 173 -1.75 10.55 -7.68
C ASP A 173 -2.75 9.92 -8.68
N SER A 174 -3.12 8.67 -8.41
CA SER A 174 -4.09 7.92 -9.22
C SER A 174 -5.52 8.44 -9.09
N ASP A 175 -5.83 9.22 -8.05
CA ASP A 175 -7.18 9.68 -7.73
C ASP A 175 -7.50 11.04 -8.38
N SER A 176 -6.49 11.87 -8.61
CA SER A 176 -6.58 13.23 -9.15
C SER A 176 -6.38 13.30 -10.66
N MET A 177 -5.90 12.21 -11.30
CA MET A 177 -5.63 12.14 -12.74
C MET A 177 -6.74 11.45 -13.55
N ALA A 178 -7.98 11.47 -13.08
CA ALA A 178 -9.13 10.92 -13.79
C ALA A 178 -9.54 11.71 -15.07
N GLY A 179 -8.78 12.73 -15.49
CA GLY A 179 -9.04 13.51 -16.70
C GLY A 179 -7.78 14.09 -17.35
N GLY A 180 -7.38 13.53 -18.49
CA GLY A 180 -6.69 14.24 -19.58
C GLY A 180 -5.17 14.46 -19.51
N ASP A 181 -4.63 15.03 -18.44
CA ASP A 181 -3.35 15.78 -18.52
C ASP A 181 -2.11 15.04 -17.96
N TYR A 182 -2.05 13.71 -18.07
CA TYR A 182 -0.87 12.97 -17.60
C TYR A 182 0.34 13.20 -18.52
N TYR A 183 0.14 13.11 -19.84
CA TYR A 183 1.22 13.28 -20.80
C TYR A 183 1.76 14.72 -20.83
N GLY A 184 0.88 15.73 -20.79
CA GLY A 184 1.29 17.14 -20.74
C GLY A 184 2.13 17.45 -19.50
N LEU A 185 1.74 16.91 -18.34
CA LEU A 185 2.54 17.06 -17.12
C LEU A 185 3.92 16.40 -17.23
N LEU A 186 4.04 15.24 -17.87
CA LEU A 186 5.33 14.59 -18.09
C LEU A 186 6.19 15.35 -19.10
N GLU A 187 5.60 15.95 -20.13
CA GLU A 187 6.29 16.84 -21.06
C GLU A 187 6.78 18.11 -20.36
N ASP A 188 5.96 18.73 -19.51
CA ASP A 188 6.35 19.87 -18.68
C ASP A 188 7.52 19.52 -17.77
N PHE A 189 7.48 18.35 -17.14
CA PHE A 189 8.59 17.88 -16.31
C PHE A 189 9.82 17.59 -17.17
N GLY A 190 9.69 16.90 -18.31
CA GLY A 190 10.80 16.65 -19.23
C GLY A 190 11.45 17.92 -19.78
N ALA A 191 10.67 18.98 -19.97
CA ALA A 191 11.13 20.29 -20.45
C ALA A 191 11.68 21.21 -19.33
N GLY A 192 11.75 20.73 -18.08
CA GLY A 192 12.24 21.55 -16.97
C GLY A 192 11.30 22.68 -16.56
N ARG A 193 10.00 22.58 -16.86
CA ARG A 193 8.96 23.53 -16.40
C ARG A 193 8.47 23.26 -14.98
N ILE A 194 8.83 22.11 -14.41
CA ILE A 194 8.47 21.64 -13.07
C ILE A 194 9.77 21.22 -12.37
N ASP A 195 10.02 21.67 -11.15
CA ASP A 195 11.26 21.38 -10.42
C ASP A 195 11.13 20.11 -9.56
N ILE A 196 9.97 19.93 -8.93
CA ILE A 196 9.71 18.82 -8.02
C ILE A 196 8.44 18.09 -8.40
N LEU A 197 8.57 16.78 -8.59
CA LEU A 197 7.46 15.89 -8.86
C LEU A 197 7.16 15.02 -7.64
N ALA A 198 6.03 15.26 -6.97
CA ALA A 198 5.65 14.56 -5.75
C ALA A 198 4.47 13.61 -6.00
N GLY A 199 4.56 12.34 -5.61
CA GLY A 199 3.47 11.42 -5.93
C GLY A 199 3.66 9.97 -5.50
N THR A 200 2.71 9.13 -5.92
CA THR A 200 2.69 7.71 -5.58
C THR A 200 3.36 6.85 -6.67
N GLN A 201 3.10 5.55 -6.66
CA GLN A 201 3.76 4.53 -7.48
C GLN A 201 3.69 4.74 -9.00
N MET A 202 2.85 5.64 -9.51
CA MET A 202 2.85 6.02 -10.93
C MET A 202 4.20 6.61 -11.36
N LEU A 203 4.89 7.30 -10.45
CA LEU A 203 6.24 7.87 -10.69
C LEU A 203 7.33 6.81 -10.86
N ALA A 204 7.07 5.57 -10.43
CA ALA A 204 8.06 4.50 -10.44
C ALA A 204 8.14 3.75 -11.79
N LYS A 205 7.24 4.03 -12.75
CA LYS A 205 7.12 3.27 -14.02
C LYS A 205 7.60 4.07 -15.22
N GLY A 206 8.25 3.39 -16.17
CA GLY A 206 8.40 3.79 -17.59
C GLY A 206 9.17 5.06 -17.95
N LEU A 207 9.38 6.01 -17.03
CA LEU A 207 9.82 7.36 -17.37
C LEU A 207 11.32 7.57 -17.11
N HIS A 208 11.99 8.22 -18.05
CA HIS A 208 13.39 8.65 -17.95
C HIS A 208 13.41 10.17 -18.10
N PHE A 209 14.00 10.86 -17.13
CA PHE A 209 14.13 12.31 -17.13
C PHE A 209 15.60 12.66 -16.89
N PRO A 210 16.29 13.29 -17.86
CA PRO A 210 17.74 13.46 -17.80
C PRO A 210 18.20 14.42 -16.69
N ASN A 211 17.37 15.39 -16.32
CA ASN A 211 17.71 16.39 -15.31
C ASN A 211 17.29 15.99 -13.88
N VAL A 212 16.87 14.72 -13.66
CA VAL A 212 16.54 14.21 -12.33
C VAL A 212 17.79 13.68 -11.64
N THR A 213 18.28 14.43 -10.65
CA THR A 213 19.47 14.09 -9.86
C THR A 213 19.16 13.69 -8.43
N LEU A 214 17.95 13.96 -7.95
CA LEU A 214 17.51 13.61 -6.60
C LEU A 214 16.20 12.83 -6.59
N VAL A 215 16.17 11.75 -5.81
CA VAL A 215 14.95 11.01 -5.52
C VAL A 215 14.78 10.86 -4.00
N GLY A 216 13.64 11.26 -3.47
CA GLY A 216 13.32 11.11 -2.05
C GLY A 216 12.16 10.14 -1.85
N ILE A 217 12.38 9.07 -1.09
CA ILE A 217 11.32 8.18 -0.61
C ILE A 217 10.90 8.70 0.77
N VAL A 218 9.74 9.36 0.81
CA VAL A 218 9.30 10.11 2.00
C VAL A 218 8.93 9.19 3.16
N SER A 219 8.39 8.01 2.87
CA SER A 219 8.15 6.94 3.84
C SER A 219 8.32 5.58 3.17
N ALA A 220 9.34 4.84 3.59
CA ALA A 220 9.58 3.47 3.14
C ALA A 220 8.68 2.45 3.87
N ASP A 221 8.15 2.81 5.02
CA ASP A 221 7.57 1.88 5.99
C ASP A 221 6.12 1.49 5.71
N THR A 222 5.42 2.27 4.91
CA THR A 222 3.95 2.22 4.83
C THR A 222 3.41 0.83 4.50
N CYS A 223 4.10 0.09 3.62
CA CYS A 223 3.69 -1.27 3.28
C CYS A 223 3.94 -2.27 4.41
N LEU A 224 4.95 -2.07 5.26
CA LEU A 224 5.34 -3.01 6.31
C LEU A 224 4.28 -3.13 7.42
N TYR A 225 3.43 -2.11 7.60
CA TYR A 225 2.31 -2.16 8.55
C TYR A 225 1.08 -2.92 8.05
N LEU A 226 1.06 -3.35 6.78
CA LEU A 226 -0.06 -4.11 6.25
C LEU A 226 0.02 -5.58 6.72
N PRO A 227 -1.09 -6.20 7.13
CA PRO A 227 -1.15 -7.61 7.51
C PRO A 227 -1.12 -8.53 6.26
N ASP A 228 -0.06 -8.43 5.46
CA ASP A 228 0.19 -9.21 4.25
C ASP A 228 1.64 -9.73 4.31
N PHE A 229 1.85 -10.99 3.97
CA PHE A 229 3.18 -11.60 4.01
C PHE A 229 4.13 -11.07 2.92
N ARG A 230 3.59 -10.43 1.87
CA ARG A 230 4.37 -9.89 0.74
C ARG A 230 4.88 -8.47 0.98
N THR A 231 4.69 -7.91 2.16
CA THR A 231 5.01 -6.50 2.45
C THR A 231 6.50 -6.22 2.35
N ASN A 232 7.36 -7.11 2.84
CA ASN A 232 8.81 -7.02 2.68
C ASN A 232 9.24 -6.97 1.21
N GLU A 233 8.75 -7.92 0.39
CA GLU A 233 9.01 -7.97 -1.05
C GLU A 233 8.56 -6.68 -1.76
N ARG A 234 7.36 -6.18 -1.43
CA ARG A 234 6.83 -4.94 -2.02
C ARG A 234 7.65 -3.72 -1.62
N THR A 235 8.06 -3.61 -0.36
CA THR A 235 8.91 -2.52 0.14
C THR A 235 10.25 -2.52 -0.56
N PHE A 236 10.92 -3.68 -0.65
CA PHE A 236 12.19 -3.81 -1.36
C PHE A 236 12.06 -3.41 -2.83
N GLN A 237 11.05 -3.95 -3.54
CA GLN A 237 10.80 -3.66 -4.95
C GLN A 237 10.55 -2.17 -5.19
N LEU A 238 9.77 -1.53 -4.32
CA LEU A 238 9.46 -0.11 -4.44
C LEU A 238 10.71 0.76 -4.33
N ILE A 239 11.54 0.51 -3.31
CA ILE A 239 12.78 1.26 -3.08
C ILE A 239 13.73 1.10 -4.28
N ARG A 240 13.96 -0.14 -4.73
CA ARG A 240 14.86 -0.40 -5.87
C ARG A 240 14.33 0.16 -7.19
N GLN A 241 13.02 0.06 -7.44
CA GLN A 241 12.40 0.57 -8.66
C GLN A 241 12.53 2.10 -8.74
N VAL A 242 12.35 2.78 -7.62
CA VAL A 242 12.39 4.23 -7.51
C VAL A 242 13.83 4.73 -7.53
N ALA A 243 14.75 4.03 -6.85
CA ALA A 243 16.17 4.29 -6.94
C ALA A 243 16.67 4.23 -8.39
N GLY A 244 16.22 3.24 -9.16
CA GLY A 244 16.59 3.11 -10.58
C GLY A 244 16.12 4.25 -11.50
N ARG A 245 15.39 5.27 -10.98
CA ARG A 245 14.99 6.47 -11.71
C ARG A 245 16.04 7.58 -11.66
N ALA A 246 16.84 7.65 -10.61
CA ALA A 246 17.93 8.62 -10.52
C ALA A 246 19.15 8.19 -11.34
N GLY A 247 19.93 9.17 -11.80
CA GLY A 247 21.24 8.94 -12.41
C GLY A 247 21.19 8.07 -13.67
N ARG A 248 20.23 8.31 -14.56
CA ARG A 248 20.13 7.65 -15.88
C ARG A 248 20.88 8.40 -17.00
N CYS A 249 21.66 9.40 -16.63
CA CYS A 249 22.45 10.27 -17.49
C CYS A 249 23.84 10.49 -16.87
N GLU A 250 24.67 11.33 -17.50
CA GLU A 250 26.03 11.65 -17.02
C GLU A 250 26.06 12.18 -15.58
N LYS A 251 25.00 12.85 -15.13
CA LYS A 251 24.90 13.39 -13.77
C LYS A 251 24.61 12.27 -12.75
N PRO A 252 25.44 12.13 -11.69
CA PRO A 252 25.20 11.14 -10.66
C PRO A 252 23.93 11.49 -9.87
N GLY A 253 23.08 10.49 -9.65
CA GLY A 253 21.87 10.62 -8.85
C GLY A 253 22.12 10.29 -7.38
N THR A 254 21.39 10.94 -6.48
CA THR A 254 21.31 10.57 -5.06
C THR A 254 19.88 10.19 -4.70
N VAL A 255 19.72 9.16 -3.87
CA VAL A 255 18.42 8.69 -3.40
C VAL A 255 18.41 8.73 -1.88
N TYR A 256 17.45 9.43 -1.30
CA TYR A 256 17.21 9.44 0.13
C TYR A 256 16.03 8.56 0.48
N VAL A 257 16.19 7.66 1.45
CA VAL A 257 15.16 6.76 1.93
C VAL A 257 14.86 7.10 3.37
N GLN A 258 13.67 7.61 3.65
CA GLN A 258 13.25 7.96 5.00
C GLN A 258 12.43 6.82 5.61
N SER A 259 12.79 6.42 6.83
CA SER A 259 12.13 5.31 7.51
C SER A 259 12.13 5.51 9.03
N PHE A 260 11.01 5.15 9.67
CA PHE A 260 10.88 4.98 11.11
C PHE A 260 11.29 3.58 11.58
N MET A 261 11.50 2.65 10.64
CA MET A 261 12.01 1.29 10.86
C MET A 261 13.30 1.05 10.06
N PRO A 262 14.36 1.86 10.25
CA PRO A 262 15.58 1.77 9.45
C PRO A 262 16.30 0.43 9.60
N ASP A 263 16.05 -0.27 10.71
CA ASP A 263 16.63 -1.57 11.04
C ASP A 263 15.94 -2.73 10.30
N GLN A 264 14.82 -2.49 9.61
CA GLN A 264 14.09 -3.54 8.90
C GLN A 264 14.93 -4.12 7.75
N PRO A 265 15.11 -5.46 7.68
CA PRO A 265 15.95 -6.10 6.67
C PRO A 265 15.61 -5.72 5.22
N ALA A 266 14.31 -5.68 4.88
CA ALA A 266 13.86 -5.30 3.54
C ALA A 266 14.30 -3.89 3.12
N ILE A 267 14.40 -2.94 4.06
CA ILE A 267 14.86 -1.57 3.78
C ILE A 267 16.38 -1.55 3.65
N ARG A 268 17.09 -2.20 4.58
CA ARG A 268 18.56 -2.28 4.58
C ARG A 268 19.10 -2.89 3.29
N PHE A 269 18.63 -4.08 2.92
CA PHE A 269 19.06 -4.73 1.69
C PHE A 269 18.73 -3.91 0.44
N ALA A 270 17.59 -3.18 0.44
CA ALA A 270 17.23 -2.34 -0.70
C ALA A 270 18.16 -1.12 -0.85
N VAL A 271 18.58 -0.51 0.25
CA VAL A 271 19.53 0.61 0.29
C VAL A 271 20.94 0.16 -0.08
N GLU A 272 21.40 -0.96 0.48
CA GLU A 272 22.72 -1.56 0.19
C GLU A 272 22.79 -2.12 -1.24
N GLY A 273 21.62 -2.39 -1.85
CA GLY A 273 21.53 -2.95 -3.19
C GLY A 273 21.79 -4.46 -3.25
N ASP A 274 21.79 -5.12 -2.09
CA ASP A 274 21.97 -6.56 -1.95
C ASP A 274 20.67 -7.32 -2.22
N TRP A 275 20.44 -7.60 -3.50
CA TRP A 275 19.31 -8.42 -3.95
C TRP A 275 19.43 -9.87 -3.49
N GLU A 276 20.64 -10.43 -3.50
CA GLU A 276 20.83 -11.86 -3.22
C GLU A 276 20.62 -12.17 -1.74
N GLY A 277 21.14 -11.31 -0.85
CA GLY A 277 20.88 -11.37 0.59
C GLY A 277 19.40 -11.19 0.93
N PHE A 278 18.72 -10.21 0.30
CA PHE A 278 17.28 -10.04 0.47
C PHE A 278 16.49 -11.31 0.11
N VAL A 279 16.77 -11.88 -1.07
CA VAL A 279 16.10 -13.09 -1.55
C VAL A 279 16.32 -14.25 -0.60
N ALA A 280 17.57 -14.48 -0.16
CA ALA A 280 17.91 -15.57 0.74
C ALA A 280 17.16 -15.47 2.07
N GLU A 281 17.15 -14.27 2.68
CA GLU A 281 16.49 -14.04 3.98
C GLU A 281 14.95 -14.14 3.87
N GLU A 282 14.36 -13.51 2.86
CA GLU A 282 12.91 -13.54 2.66
C GLU A 282 12.42 -14.96 2.33
N LEU A 283 13.11 -15.69 1.43
CA LEU A 283 12.74 -17.06 1.11
C LEU A 283 12.92 -18.01 2.30
N LYS A 284 13.95 -17.83 3.13
CA LYS A 284 14.13 -18.58 4.38
C LYS A 284 12.91 -18.41 5.30
N CYS A 285 12.48 -17.17 5.54
CA CYS A 285 11.29 -16.87 6.34
C CYS A 285 10.03 -17.48 5.73
N ARG A 286 9.83 -17.36 4.42
CA ARG A 286 8.66 -17.94 3.74
C ARG A 286 8.64 -19.46 3.80
N LYS A 287 9.80 -20.12 3.69
CA LYS A 287 9.92 -21.57 3.84
C LYS A 287 9.54 -22.02 5.25
N ALA A 288 10.04 -21.34 6.28
CA ALA A 288 9.74 -21.67 7.68
C ALA A 288 8.25 -21.53 8.02
N CYS A 289 7.54 -20.60 7.35
CA CYS A 289 6.13 -20.33 7.58
C CYS A 289 5.18 -21.05 6.60
N ASN A 290 5.67 -21.95 5.75
CA ASN A 290 4.91 -22.62 4.70
C ASN A 290 4.15 -21.62 3.80
N LEU A 291 4.83 -20.56 3.35
CA LEU A 291 4.29 -19.52 2.49
C LEU A 291 4.76 -19.67 1.03
N PRO A 292 4.06 -19.05 0.06
CA PRO A 292 4.49 -19.03 -1.33
C PRO A 292 5.91 -18.45 -1.49
N PRO A 293 6.80 -19.06 -2.30
CA PRO A 293 6.49 -20.05 -3.34
C PRO A 293 6.52 -21.53 -2.92
N TYR A 294 6.93 -21.85 -1.69
CA TYR A 294 7.12 -23.25 -1.26
C TYR A 294 5.81 -23.99 -1.00
N HIS A 295 4.75 -23.25 -0.70
CA HIS A 295 3.40 -23.77 -0.51
C HIS A 295 2.42 -22.90 -1.29
N ARG A 296 1.28 -23.50 -1.62
CA ARG A 296 0.12 -22.81 -2.19
C ARG A 296 -0.73 -22.24 -1.07
N LEU A 297 -1.26 -21.06 -1.32
CA LEU A 297 -2.11 -20.35 -0.37
C LEU A 297 -3.49 -20.17 -1.03
N ALA A 298 -4.55 -20.40 -0.27
CA ALA A 298 -5.89 -20.04 -0.72
C ALA A 298 -6.65 -19.35 0.41
N ARG A 299 -7.54 -18.44 0.03
CA ARG A 299 -8.39 -17.70 0.94
C ARG A 299 -9.85 -17.95 0.57
N ILE A 300 -10.63 -18.49 1.51
CA ILE A 300 -12.08 -18.58 1.39
C ILE A 300 -12.68 -17.44 2.19
N VAL A 301 -13.42 -16.56 1.55
CA VAL A 301 -14.13 -15.45 2.19
C VAL A 301 -15.62 -15.76 2.21
N LEU A 302 -16.19 -15.87 3.41
CA LEU A 302 -17.63 -16.00 3.63
C LEU A 302 -18.18 -14.63 4.02
N ARG A 303 -19.32 -14.24 3.46
CA ARG A 303 -19.98 -12.99 3.81
C ARG A 303 -21.51 -13.08 3.81
N ASP A 304 -22.12 -12.43 4.77
CA ASP A 304 -23.58 -12.30 4.92
C ASP A 304 -23.93 -10.98 5.62
N GLN A 305 -25.17 -10.51 5.48
CA GLN A 305 -25.67 -9.32 6.21
C GLN A 305 -25.99 -9.67 7.67
N SER A 306 -26.42 -10.89 7.96
CA SER A 306 -26.63 -11.39 9.32
C SER A 306 -25.34 -12.03 9.82
N PHE A 307 -24.76 -11.44 10.88
CA PHE A 307 -23.57 -12.00 11.52
C PHE A 307 -23.82 -13.40 12.11
N GLU A 308 -25.01 -13.65 12.68
CA GLU A 308 -25.38 -14.94 13.24
C GLU A 308 -25.42 -16.03 12.16
N ARG A 309 -26.06 -15.77 11.01
CA ARG A 309 -26.05 -16.69 9.87
C ARG A 309 -24.64 -16.91 9.33
N LEU A 310 -23.82 -15.86 9.28
CA LEU A 310 -22.43 -15.96 8.86
C LEU A 310 -21.63 -16.86 9.79
N GLN A 311 -21.79 -16.71 11.11
CA GLN A 311 -21.09 -17.50 12.11
C GLN A 311 -21.46 -18.99 11.96
N ALA A 312 -22.76 -19.31 11.89
CA ALA A 312 -23.22 -20.69 11.67
C ALA A 312 -22.67 -21.30 10.36
N ALA A 313 -22.61 -20.51 9.28
CA ALA A 313 -21.98 -20.95 8.03
C ALA A 313 -20.46 -21.17 8.19
N CYS A 314 -19.77 -20.30 8.93
CA CYS A 314 -18.34 -20.46 9.20
C CYS A 314 -18.04 -21.75 9.96
N ASP A 315 -18.84 -22.06 10.99
CA ASP A 315 -18.69 -23.29 11.78
C ASP A 315 -18.96 -24.52 10.91
N ALA A 316 -20.01 -24.49 10.08
CA ALA A 316 -20.30 -25.55 9.12
C ALA A 316 -19.19 -25.72 8.07
N MET A 317 -18.58 -24.63 7.61
CA MET A 317 -17.44 -24.67 6.68
C MET A 317 -16.21 -25.29 7.35
N LYS A 318 -15.92 -24.90 8.60
CA LYS A 318 -14.78 -25.45 9.36
C LYS A 318 -14.95 -26.96 9.56
N GLN A 319 -16.11 -27.40 10.03
CA GLN A 319 -16.42 -28.82 10.21
C GLN A 319 -16.26 -29.61 8.91
N ARG A 320 -16.71 -29.07 7.77
CA ARG A 320 -16.54 -29.73 6.47
C ARG A 320 -15.08 -29.83 6.05
N LEU A 321 -14.32 -28.74 6.19
CA LEU A 321 -12.90 -28.74 5.85
C LEU A 321 -12.14 -29.75 6.72
N ASP A 322 -12.39 -29.74 8.03
CA ASP A 322 -11.78 -30.67 8.98
C ASP A 322 -12.14 -32.12 8.66
N GLY A 323 -13.41 -32.40 8.33
CA GLY A 323 -13.85 -33.73 7.92
C GLY A 323 -13.16 -34.22 6.64
N ILE A 324 -12.97 -33.33 5.65
CA ILE A 324 -12.25 -33.68 4.41
C ILE A 324 -10.78 -34.00 4.69
N VAL A 325 -10.14 -33.25 5.58
CA VAL A 325 -8.74 -33.46 5.98
C VAL A 325 -8.58 -34.72 6.82
N ALA A 326 -9.55 -35.04 7.67
CA ALA A 326 -9.52 -36.26 8.48
C ALA A 326 -9.74 -37.55 7.65
N CYS A 327 -10.57 -37.48 6.60
CA CYS A 327 -10.92 -38.66 5.78
C CYS A 327 -9.88 -39.03 4.71
N GLY A 328 -8.82 -38.25 4.50
CA GLY A 328 -7.79 -38.55 3.51
C GLY A 328 -6.43 -37.99 3.88
N PRO A 329 -5.33 -38.46 3.27
CA PRO A 329 -3.99 -37.97 3.55
C PRO A 329 -3.73 -36.63 2.85
N LEU A 330 -4.53 -35.61 3.16
CA LEU A 330 -4.33 -34.25 2.66
C LEU A 330 -3.53 -33.45 3.69
N GLU A 331 -2.24 -33.27 3.41
CA GLU A 331 -1.39 -32.37 4.19
C GLU A 331 -1.77 -30.92 3.90
N VAL A 332 -2.77 -30.39 4.61
CA VAL A 332 -3.18 -28.98 4.50
C VAL A 332 -3.30 -28.35 5.88
N ALA A 333 -2.83 -27.11 6.00
CA ALA A 333 -3.03 -26.32 7.20
C ALA A 333 -4.19 -25.35 6.98
N ILE A 334 -5.20 -25.43 7.85
CA ILE A 334 -6.39 -24.58 7.81
C ILE A 334 -6.34 -23.63 9.00
N ARG A 335 -6.40 -22.32 8.74
CA ARG A 335 -6.44 -21.27 9.76
C ARG A 335 -7.77 -20.51 9.67
N GLY A 336 -8.40 -20.30 10.81
CA GLY A 336 -9.72 -19.67 10.91
C GLY A 336 -10.85 -20.70 11.08
N PRO A 337 -12.12 -20.29 10.94
CA PRO A 337 -12.58 -18.99 10.46
C PRO A 337 -12.18 -17.82 11.36
N MET A 338 -11.80 -16.70 10.76
CA MET A 338 -11.42 -15.47 11.48
C MET A 338 -11.98 -14.24 10.76
N PRO A 339 -12.15 -13.09 11.42
CA PRO A 339 -12.54 -11.87 10.73
C PRO A 339 -11.59 -11.56 9.56
N ALA A 340 -12.15 -11.16 8.42
CA ALA A 340 -11.33 -10.57 7.36
C ALA A 340 -10.70 -9.27 7.85
N VAL A 341 -9.58 -8.84 7.24
CA VAL A 341 -8.87 -7.60 7.64
C VAL A 341 -9.82 -6.40 7.71
N ILE A 342 -10.81 -6.36 6.82
CA ILE A 342 -11.98 -5.50 6.95
C ILE A 342 -13.19 -6.39 7.22
N SER A 343 -13.65 -6.38 8.46
CA SER A 343 -14.73 -7.22 9.00
C SER A 343 -16.09 -6.96 8.39
N ARG A 344 -16.33 -5.77 7.82
CA ARG A 344 -17.61 -5.45 7.16
C ARG A 344 -17.43 -4.56 5.94
N ILE A 345 -18.08 -4.91 4.84
CA ILE A 345 -18.13 -4.12 3.59
C ILE A 345 -19.55 -4.13 3.04
N GLN A 346 -20.10 -2.95 2.69
CA GLN A 346 -21.42 -2.81 2.09
C GLN A 346 -22.54 -3.48 2.91
N GLY A 347 -22.42 -3.44 4.24
CA GLY A 347 -23.34 -4.08 5.18
C GLY A 347 -23.15 -5.59 5.34
N PHE A 348 -22.25 -6.22 4.57
CA PHE A 348 -21.92 -7.64 4.71
C PHE A 348 -20.77 -7.81 5.69
N HIS A 349 -21.01 -8.56 6.77
CA HIS A 349 -19.98 -9.11 7.63
C HIS A 349 -19.12 -10.10 6.83
N ARG A 350 -17.82 -10.15 7.10
CA ARG A 350 -16.83 -10.94 6.35
C ARG A 350 -15.96 -11.74 7.30
N MET A 351 -15.99 -13.05 7.13
CA MET A 351 -15.08 -13.99 7.77
C MET A 351 -14.25 -14.67 6.68
N GLN A 352 -13.04 -15.08 7.03
CA GLN A 352 -12.13 -15.75 6.12
C GLN A 352 -11.52 -17.00 6.73
N VAL A 353 -11.21 -17.95 5.87
CA VAL A 353 -10.41 -19.13 6.17
C VAL A 353 -9.20 -19.11 5.25
N ILE A 354 -8.01 -19.24 5.82
CA ILE A 354 -6.75 -19.32 5.08
C ILE A 354 -6.31 -20.78 5.04
N ILE A 355 -5.99 -21.26 3.86
CA ILE A 355 -5.59 -22.64 3.60
C ILE A 355 -4.18 -22.62 3.00
N GLN A 356 -3.27 -23.40 3.60
CA GLN A 356 -1.93 -23.64 3.08
C GLN A 356 -1.84 -25.11 2.66
N ALA A 357 -1.33 -25.36 1.46
CA ALA A 357 -1.10 -26.72 0.94
C ALA A 357 0.31 -26.80 0.33
N PRO A 358 0.99 -27.95 0.38
CA PRO A 358 2.33 -28.12 -0.17
C PRO A 358 2.36 -27.87 -1.69
N ASP A 359 1.32 -28.30 -2.41
CA ASP A 359 1.26 -28.20 -3.86
C ASP A 359 -0.16 -27.91 -4.39
N ALA A 360 -0.22 -27.61 -5.69
CA ALA A 360 -1.46 -27.27 -6.38
C ALA A 360 -2.45 -28.43 -6.46
N GLY A 361 -1.95 -29.66 -6.64
CA GLY A 361 -2.77 -30.85 -6.72
C GLY A 361 -3.48 -31.14 -5.40
N THR A 362 -2.78 -30.99 -4.28
CA THR A 362 -3.35 -31.12 -2.93
C THR A 362 -4.45 -30.08 -2.70
N MET A 363 -4.21 -28.81 -3.07
CA MET A 363 -5.23 -27.75 -3.01
C MET A 363 -6.45 -28.06 -3.89
N MET A 364 -6.22 -28.55 -5.12
CA MET A 364 -7.30 -28.93 -6.04
C MET A 364 -8.14 -30.11 -5.54
N ARG A 365 -7.51 -31.12 -4.91
CA ARG A 365 -8.23 -32.24 -4.30
C ARG A 365 -9.12 -31.76 -3.15
N LEU A 366 -8.62 -30.90 -2.27
CA LEU A 366 -9.40 -30.30 -1.20
C LEU A 366 -10.65 -29.59 -1.73
N PHE A 367 -10.48 -28.72 -2.74
CA PHE A 367 -11.61 -27.99 -3.32
C PHE A 367 -12.55 -28.86 -4.15
N SER A 368 -12.05 -29.93 -4.78
CA SER A 368 -12.90 -30.93 -5.44
C SER A 368 -13.80 -31.64 -4.42
N SER A 369 -13.25 -32.07 -3.29
CA SER A 369 -14.01 -32.69 -2.20
C SER A 369 -15.01 -31.72 -1.58
N LEU A 370 -14.60 -30.46 -1.36
CA LEU A 370 -15.50 -29.42 -0.84
C LEU A 370 -16.67 -29.17 -1.79
N ARG A 371 -16.42 -29.14 -3.10
CA ARG A 371 -17.46 -29.00 -4.12
C ARG A 371 -18.42 -30.19 -4.15
N ARG A 372 -17.92 -31.43 -3.97
CA ARG A 372 -18.75 -32.65 -3.92
C ARG A 372 -19.65 -32.71 -2.68
N ALA A 373 -19.23 -32.12 -1.56
CA ALA A 373 -20.03 -32.04 -0.33
C ALA A 373 -21.30 -31.17 -0.47
N GLY A 374 -21.48 -30.49 -1.62
CA GLY A 374 -22.67 -29.71 -1.91
C GLY A 374 -22.72 -28.35 -1.22
N PRO A 375 -23.83 -27.60 -1.40
CA PRO A 375 -23.95 -26.24 -0.89
C PRO A 375 -23.88 -26.18 0.63
N LEU A 376 -23.33 -25.09 1.15
CA LEU A 376 -23.28 -24.81 2.57
C LEU A 376 -24.66 -24.35 3.06
N LYS A 377 -25.03 -24.77 4.29
CA LYS A 377 -26.22 -24.29 5.00
C LYS A 377 -25.79 -23.68 6.34
N PRO A 378 -26.23 -22.48 6.70
CA PRO A 378 -27.10 -21.57 5.94
C PRO A 378 -26.41 -21.06 4.66
N ALA A 379 -27.20 -20.72 3.65
CA ALA A 379 -26.68 -20.16 2.40
C ALA A 379 -26.14 -18.75 2.67
N VAL A 380 -24.85 -18.57 2.41
CA VAL A 380 -24.11 -17.30 2.49
C VAL A 380 -23.29 -17.10 1.22
N LYS A 381 -22.80 -15.87 0.97
CA LYS A 381 -21.95 -15.61 -0.19
C LYS A 381 -20.53 -16.08 0.11
N ILE A 382 -19.98 -16.94 -0.74
CA ILE A 382 -18.63 -17.49 -0.59
C ILE A 382 -17.81 -17.08 -1.82
N ALA A 383 -16.60 -16.58 -1.59
CA ALA A 383 -15.61 -16.33 -2.62
C ALA A 383 -14.34 -17.12 -2.28
N MET A 384 -13.73 -17.75 -3.28
CA MET A 384 -12.50 -18.52 -3.12
C MET A 384 -11.43 -17.88 -4.00
N ASP A 385 -10.31 -17.55 -3.38
CA ASP A 385 -9.18 -16.85 -4.00
C ASP A 385 -7.96 -17.76 -3.87
N VAL A 386 -7.54 -18.38 -4.97
CA VAL A 386 -6.43 -19.33 -5.01
C VAL A 386 -5.17 -18.60 -5.45
N ASP A 387 -4.10 -18.76 -4.69
CA ASP A 387 -2.86 -17.98 -4.76
C ASP A 387 -3.11 -16.47 -4.72
N PRO A 388 -3.74 -15.98 -3.62
CA PRO A 388 -4.07 -14.57 -3.51
C PRO A 388 -2.80 -13.72 -3.63
N VAL A 389 -2.84 -12.74 -4.52
CA VAL A 389 -1.76 -11.75 -4.68
C VAL A 389 -1.74 -10.79 -3.48
N ASN A 390 -2.87 -10.62 -2.79
CA ASN A 390 -3.03 -9.79 -1.60
C ASN A 390 -4.04 -10.44 -0.63
N LEU A 391 -3.76 -10.38 0.67
CA LEU A 391 -4.65 -10.91 1.73
C LEU A 391 -5.65 -9.88 2.30
N LEU A 392 -5.59 -8.63 1.85
CA LEU A 392 -6.54 -7.55 2.20
C LEU A 392 -7.91 -7.71 1.53
#